data_AF-A0A2W7QVW6-F1
#
_entry.id   AF-A0A2W7QVW6-F1
#
_cell.length_a   1.000
_cell.length_b   1.000
_cell.length_c   1.000
_cell.angle_alpha   90.00
_cell.angle_beta   90.00
_cell.angle_gamma   90.00
#
_symmetry.space_group_name_H-M   'P 1'
#
loop_
_entity.id
_entity.type
_entity.pdbx_description
1 polymer ?
#
loop_
_entity_poly.entity_id
_entity_poly.type
_entity_poly.pdbx_seq_one_letter_code
_entity_poly.pdbx_strand_id
1 'polypeptide(L)'
;MKKNTRKPKAPTKTTIVQKTSKVSPPRNLTPELCSRLRRDMLKACLTVAETHGLTVEGGELSDIDLRHSFNIDFRVGIPMENGAIYSPDKAMFEVLAPHFGLEPTDYGRTFATGGDLHRIVGINPNRPKYPISTERVSDGRGFKMPAENVALYLQRSNR
;
A
#
# COMPACT_ATOMS: atom_id res chain seq x y z
N MET A 1 53.16 -39.10 43.07
CA MET A 1 52.82 -37.80 42.43
C MET A 1 52.09 -38.13 41.12
N LYS A 2 50.91 -37.66 40.71
CA LYS A 2 49.88 -36.71 41.17
C LYS A 2 48.55 -37.23 40.60
N LYS A 3 47.46 -37.14 41.37
CA LYS A 3 46.06 -37.29 40.89
C LYS A 3 45.76 -36.16 39.88
N ASN A 4 44.94 -36.42 38.86
CA ASN A 4 43.82 -35.51 38.52
C ASN A 4 42.83 -36.10 37.51
N THR A 5 41.64 -36.38 38.03
CA THR A 5 40.34 -36.54 37.38
C THR A 5 39.99 -35.37 36.45
N ARG A 6 39.53 -35.65 35.23
CA ARG A 6 38.83 -34.67 34.36
C ARG A 6 37.40 -35.14 34.09
N LYS A 7 36.45 -34.25 34.40
CA LYS A 7 34.98 -34.37 34.33
C LYS A 7 34.48 -34.54 32.88
N PRO A 8 33.34 -35.21 32.64
CA PRO A 8 32.66 -35.19 31.35
C PRO A 8 31.96 -33.84 31.13
N LYS A 9 32.18 -33.22 29.97
CA LYS A 9 31.54 -31.96 29.56
C LYS A 9 30.28 -32.28 28.76
N ALA A 10 29.13 -31.81 29.24
CA ALA A 10 27.81 -31.94 28.62
C ALA A 10 27.76 -31.30 27.22
N PRO A 11 26.85 -31.75 26.33
CA PRO A 11 26.82 -31.34 24.94
C PRO A 11 26.35 -29.89 24.79
N THR A 12 27.16 -29.07 24.13
CA THR A 12 26.82 -27.69 23.79
C THR A 12 25.71 -27.70 22.74
N LYS A 13 24.57 -27.11 23.08
CA LYS A 13 23.43 -26.86 22.19
C LYS A 13 23.92 -26.25 20.87
N THR A 14 23.69 -26.97 19.78
CA THR A 14 23.96 -26.52 18.43
C THR A 14 22.92 -25.46 18.07
N THR A 15 23.30 -24.19 18.21
CA THR A 15 22.57 -23.07 17.61
C THR A 15 22.57 -23.31 16.10
N ILE A 16 21.39 -23.57 15.54
CA ILE A 16 21.17 -23.71 14.10
C ILE A 16 21.38 -22.33 13.49
N VAL A 17 22.61 -22.05 13.05
CA VAL A 17 22.91 -20.92 12.18
C VAL A 17 22.27 -21.21 10.83
N GLN A 18 21.17 -20.52 10.55
CA GLN A 18 20.54 -20.52 9.24
C GLN A 18 21.58 -20.13 8.19
N LYS A 19 21.87 -21.07 7.28
CA LYS A 19 22.72 -20.86 6.11
C LYS A 19 22.15 -19.75 5.25
N THR A 20 22.76 -18.57 5.28
CA THR A 20 22.59 -17.55 4.24
C THR A 20 23.43 -17.96 3.03
N SER A 21 22.89 -18.80 2.14
CA SER A 21 23.49 -19.00 0.82
C SER A 21 23.37 -17.68 0.05
N LYS A 22 24.46 -16.91 -0.02
CA LYS A 22 24.55 -15.71 -0.87
C LYS A 22 24.40 -16.13 -2.34
N VAL A 23 23.18 -16.00 -2.86
CA VAL A 23 22.89 -16.13 -4.28
C VAL A 23 23.59 -14.96 -4.99
N SER A 24 24.34 -15.24 -6.05
CA SER A 24 24.95 -14.20 -6.89
C SER A 24 23.86 -13.31 -7.50
N PRO A 25 24.04 -11.98 -7.53
CA PRO A 25 23.02 -11.07 -8.02
C PRO A 25 22.73 -11.36 -9.50
N PRO A 26 21.45 -11.34 -9.92
CA PRO A 26 21.09 -11.53 -11.31
C PRO A 26 21.60 -10.36 -12.15
N ARG A 27 21.93 -10.62 -13.43
CA ARG A 27 22.42 -9.59 -14.35
C ARG A 27 21.33 -8.60 -14.77
N ASN A 28 20.08 -9.05 -14.84
CA ASN A 28 18.88 -8.25 -15.11
C ASN A 28 17.71 -8.79 -14.28
N LEU A 29 16.72 -7.94 -14.01
CA LEU A 29 15.44 -8.35 -13.44
C LEU A 29 14.58 -8.94 -14.55
N THR A 30 14.28 -10.24 -14.48
CA THR A 30 13.34 -10.87 -15.42
C THR A 30 11.90 -10.66 -14.96
N PRO A 31 10.91 -10.58 -15.88
CA PRO A 31 9.50 -10.46 -15.50
C PRO A 31 9.03 -11.57 -14.55
N GLU A 32 9.52 -12.79 -14.74
CA GLU A 32 9.25 -13.93 -13.86
C GLU A 32 9.82 -13.73 -12.45
N LEU A 33 11.03 -13.18 -12.34
CA LEU A 33 11.66 -12.89 -11.06
C LEU A 33 10.90 -11.77 -10.32
N CYS A 34 10.52 -10.69 -11.00
CA CYS A 34 9.70 -9.62 -10.41
C CYS A 34 8.36 -10.17 -9.91
N SER A 35 7.71 -11.02 -10.70
CA SER A 35 6.43 -11.64 -10.31
C SER A 35 6.58 -12.60 -9.13
N ARG A 36 7.70 -13.32 -9.04
CA ARG A 36 8.02 -14.16 -7.88
C ARG A 36 8.28 -13.31 -6.64
N LEU A 37 9.13 -12.29 -6.74
CA LEU A 37 9.42 -11.36 -5.65
C LEU A 37 8.16 -10.67 -5.13
N ARG A 38 7.30 -10.18 -6.03
CA ARG A 38 6.00 -9.61 -5.67
C ARG A 38 5.19 -10.57 -4.77
N ARG A 39 5.02 -11.82 -5.21
CA ARG A 39 4.23 -12.83 -4.47
C ARG A 39 4.86 -13.16 -3.12
N ASP A 40 6.16 -13.37 -3.08
CA ASP A 40 6.87 -13.74 -1.86
C ASP A 40 6.84 -12.60 -0.84
N MET A 41 7.04 -11.35 -1.28
CA MET A 41 6.95 -10.16 -0.43
C MET A 41 5.52 -9.95 0.07
N LEU A 42 4.50 -10.04 -0.80
CA LEU A 42 3.11 -9.92 -0.39
C LEU A 42 2.73 -10.96 0.68
N LYS A 43 3.14 -12.22 0.48
CA LYS A 43 2.89 -13.30 1.44
C LYS A 43 3.55 -13.02 2.80
N ALA A 44 4.79 -12.52 2.78
CA ALA A 44 5.50 -12.16 4.01
C ALA A 44 4.80 -10.99 4.73
N CYS A 45 4.42 -9.95 4.00
CA CYS A 45 3.69 -8.81 4.55
C CYS A 45 2.34 -9.23 5.17
N LEU A 46 1.56 -10.09 4.49
CA LEU A 46 0.30 -10.61 5.02
C LEU A 46 0.52 -11.38 6.34
N THR A 47 1.51 -12.26 6.37
CA THR A 47 1.83 -13.05 7.58
C THR A 47 2.17 -12.15 8.78
N VAL A 48 2.95 -11.09 8.54
CA VAL A 48 3.31 -10.12 9.58
C VAL A 48 2.09 -9.32 10.02
N ALA A 49 1.27 -8.84 9.09
CA ALA A 49 0.09 -8.04 9.42
C ALA A 49 -0.95 -8.85 10.22
N GLU A 50 -1.23 -10.09 9.81
CA GLU A 50 -2.15 -11.00 10.50
C GLU A 50 -1.72 -11.26 11.94
N THR A 51 -0.42 -11.38 12.20
CA THR A 51 0.14 -11.55 13.55
C THR A 51 -0.24 -10.40 14.48
N HIS A 52 -0.49 -9.22 13.91
CA HIS A 52 -0.88 -8.01 14.64
C HIS A 52 -2.36 -7.65 14.47
N GLY A 53 -3.18 -8.52 13.85
CA GLY A 53 -4.60 -8.24 13.57
C GLY A 53 -4.82 -7.14 12.53
N LEU A 54 -3.84 -6.90 11.67
CA LEU A 54 -3.89 -5.92 10.57
C LEU A 54 -4.08 -6.65 9.24
N THR A 55 -4.51 -5.90 8.21
CA THR A 55 -4.58 -6.38 6.83
C THR A 55 -3.63 -5.58 5.94
N VAL A 56 -3.26 -6.17 4.79
CA VAL A 56 -2.40 -5.56 3.78
C VAL A 56 -3.13 -5.47 2.45
N GLU A 57 -3.12 -4.28 1.84
CA GLU A 57 -3.57 -4.04 0.47
C GLU A 57 -2.40 -3.60 -0.41
N GLY A 58 -2.51 -3.84 -1.72
CA GLY A 58 -1.51 -3.48 -2.72
C GLY A 58 -0.62 -4.65 -3.13
N GLY A 59 0.65 -4.35 -3.39
CA GLY A 59 1.61 -5.29 -3.99
C GLY A 59 1.70 -5.20 -5.51
N GLU A 60 1.05 -4.20 -6.13
CA GLU A 60 1.30 -3.85 -7.52
C GLU A 60 2.73 -3.37 -7.75
N LEU A 61 3.33 -3.86 -8.83
CA LEU A 61 4.64 -3.39 -9.28
C LEU A 61 4.46 -2.08 -10.05
N SER A 62 5.22 -1.06 -9.69
CA SER A 62 5.27 0.23 -10.37
C SER A 62 6.71 0.53 -10.81
N ASP A 63 6.89 1.47 -11.74
CA ASP A 63 8.21 1.94 -12.20
C ASP A 63 9.20 0.79 -12.53
N ILE A 64 8.74 -0.16 -13.35
CA ILE A 64 9.49 -1.38 -13.64
C ILE A 64 10.58 -1.09 -14.69
N ASP A 65 11.83 -1.00 -14.24
CA ASP A 65 13.01 -1.10 -15.08
C ASP A 65 13.68 -2.47 -14.91
N LEU A 66 13.49 -3.34 -15.90
CA LEU A 66 14.04 -4.69 -15.93
C LEU A 66 15.58 -4.75 -15.90
N ARG A 67 16.27 -3.63 -16.05
CA ARG A 67 17.73 -3.54 -15.95
C ARG A 67 18.20 -3.27 -14.53
N HIS A 68 17.42 -2.55 -13.72
CA HIS A 68 17.92 -2.10 -12.42
C HIS A 68 16.93 -2.07 -11.25
N SER A 69 15.62 -1.83 -11.45
CA SER A 69 14.72 -1.67 -10.31
C SER A 69 13.24 -1.84 -10.65
N PHE A 70 12.44 -2.08 -9.63
CA PHE A 70 11.00 -1.86 -9.64
C PHE A 70 10.59 -1.35 -8.27
N ASN A 71 9.47 -0.64 -8.20
CA ASN A 71 8.85 -0.25 -6.93
C ASN A 71 7.68 -1.18 -6.62
N ILE A 72 7.45 -1.41 -5.32
CA ILE A 72 6.31 -2.17 -4.82
C ILE A 72 5.79 -1.48 -3.56
N ASP A 73 4.49 -1.17 -3.57
CA ASP A 73 3.85 -0.43 -2.48
C ASP A 73 2.88 -1.36 -1.73
N PHE A 74 3.03 -1.40 -0.41
CA PHE A 74 2.13 -2.10 0.50
C PHE A 74 1.48 -1.10 1.45
N ARG A 75 0.15 -1.14 1.54
CA ARG A 75 -0.60 -0.41 2.55
C ARG A 75 -1.00 -1.38 3.65
N VAL A 76 -0.63 -1.08 4.89
CA VAL A 76 -1.06 -1.85 6.06
C VAL A 76 -2.08 -1.04 6.83
N GLY A 77 -3.17 -1.67 7.26
CA GLY A 77 -4.18 -0.97 8.05
C GLY A 77 -5.14 -1.88 8.79
N ILE A 78 -6.09 -1.26 9.48
CA ILE A 78 -7.09 -1.97 10.30
C ILE A 78 -8.13 -2.57 9.35
N PRO A 79 -8.38 -3.88 9.37
CA PRO A 79 -9.41 -4.49 8.55
C PRO A 79 -10.81 -4.02 9.01
N MET A 80 -11.65 -3.64 8.06
CA MET A 80 -13.09 -3.49 8.27
C MET A 80 -13.80 -4.85 8.11
N GLU A 81 -15.09 -4.94 8.44
CA GLU A 81 -15.88 -6.19 8.31
C GLU A 81 -15.88 -6.77 6.88
N ASN A 82 -15.68 -5.92 5.87
CA ASN A 82 -15.57 -6.31 4.46
C ASN A 82 -14.15 -6.69 4.02
N GLY A 83 -13.16 -6.70 4.93
CA GLY A 83 -11.76 -7.01 4.66
C GLY A 83 -10.94 -5.84 4.08
N ALA A 84 -11.55 -4.69 3.77
CA ALA A 84 -10.85 -3.52 3.27
C ALA A 84 -10.12 -2.78 4.41
N ILE A 85 -9.06 -2.03 4.08
CA ILE A 85 -8.37 -1.17 5.04
C ILE A 85 -9.27 0.01 5.44
N TYR A 86 -9.43 0.20 6.74
CA TYR A 86 -10.07 1.38 7.30
C TYR A 86 -9.32 2.66 6.90
N SER A 87 -10.04 3.56 6.21
CA SER A 87 -9.53 4.86 5.81
C SER A 87 -10.33 5.95 6.53
N PRO A 88 -9.72 6.72 7.46
CA PRO A 88 -10.37 7.85 8.11
C PRO A 88 -10.91 8.87 7.10
N ASP A 89 -10.16 9.09 6.01
CA ASP A 89 -10.56 10.01 4.94
C ASP A 89 -11.81 9.52 4.19
N LYS A 90 -11.96 8.19 4.03
CA LYS A 90 -13.17 7.59 3.44
C LYS A 90 -14.38 7.77 4.35
N ALA A 91 -14.24 7.43 5.63
CA ALA A 91 -15.32 7.59 6.60
C ALA A 91 -15.78 9.06 6.70
N MET A 92 -14.82 9.99 6.72
CA MET A 92 -15.11 11.43 6.70
C MET A 92 -15.82 11.83 5.40
N PHE A 93 -15.35 11.32 4.26
CA PHE A 93 -15.96 11.59 2.96
C PHE A 93 -17.40 11.12 2.89
N GLU A 94 -17.69 9.87 3.29
CA GLU A 94 -19.04 9.32 3.23
C GLU A 94 -20.06 10.14 4.03
N VAL A 95 -19.64 10.68 5.18
CA VAL A 95 -20.50 11.53 6.03
C VAL A 95 -20.69 12.91 5.42
N LEU A 96 -19.64 13.52 4.88
CA LEU A 96 -19.68 14.92 4.44
C LEU A 96 -20.07 15.11 2.98
N ALA A 97 -19.90 14.09 2.12
CA ALA A 97 -20.16 14.19 0.67
C ALA A 97 -21.52 14.82 0.32
N PRO A 98 -22.65 14.43 0.95
CA PRO A 98 -23.95 15.02 0.65
C PRO A 98 -24.02 16.54 0.89
N HIS A 99 -23.28 17.06 1.88
CA HIS A 99 -23.23 18.49 2.17
C HIS A 99 -22.50 19.31 1.10
N PHE A 100 -21.69 18.65 0.29
CA PHE A 100 -20.91 19.27 -0.78
C PHE A 100 -21.43 18.89 -2.19
N GLY A 101 -22.63 18.30 -2.28
CA GLY A 101 -23.24 17.91 -3.55
C GLY A 101 -22.59 16.68 -4.21
N LEU A 102 -21.92 15.84 -3.42
CA LEU A 102 -21.31 14.59 -3.86
C LEU A 102 -22.04 13.39 -3.24
N GLU A 103 -21.92 12.23 -3.85
CA GLU A 103 -22.43 10.99 -3.27
C GLU A 103 -21.35 10.32 -2.39
N PRO A 104 -21.71 9.63 -1.29
CA PRO A 104 -20.74 8.85 -0.51
C PRO A 104 -19.95 7.84 -1.35
N THR A 105 -20.61 7.29 -2.38
CA THR A 105 -20.06 6.37 -3.38
C THR A 105 -19.07 7.03 -4.35
N ASP A 106 -18.94 8.35 -4.34
CA ASP A 106 -17.95 9.06 -5.15
C ASP A 106 -16.53 8.95 -4.59
N TYR A 107 -16.35 8.46 -3.36
CA TYR A 107 -15.02 8.22 -2.82
C TYR A 107 -14.24 7.24 -3.70
N GLY A 108 -13.03 7.63 -4.12
CA GLY A 108 -12.21 6.82 -5.01
C GLY A 108 -12.64 6.83 -6.48
N ARG A 109 -13.74 7.50 -6.86
CA ARG A 109 -14.08 7.67 -8.27
C ARG A 109 -13.05 8.54 -8.97
N THR A 110 -12.87 8.24 -10.25
CA THR A 110 -11.99 8.99 -11.14
C THR A 110 -12.77 9.88 -12.08
N PHE A 111 -12.28 11.10 -12.33
CA PHE A 111 -12.82 12.02 -13.31
C PHE A 111 -11.68 12.71 -14.08
N ALA A 112 -11.94 13.13 -15.31
CA ALA A 112 -10.96 13.82 -16.14
C ALA A 112 -11.10 15.35 -16.01
N THR A 113 -9.98 16.04 -15.78
CA THR A 113 -9.92 17.51 -15.80
C THR A 113 -8.56 18.00 -16.26
N GLY A 114 -8.52 19.05 -17.08
CA GLY A 114 -7.26 19.62 -17.58
C GLY A 114 -6.40 18.66 -18.40
N GLY A 115 -6.98 17.60 -18.98
CA GLY A 115 -6.27 16.54 -19.70
C GLY A 115 -5.74 15.40 -18.80
N ASP A 116 -5.88 15.51 -17.48
CA ASP A 116 -5.39 14.53 -16.51
C ASP A 116 -6.54 13.80 -15.80
N LEU A 117 -6.34 12.50 -15.52
CA LEU A 117 -7.25 11.71 -14.71
C LEU A 117 -6.97 11.92 -13.23
N HIS A 118 -8.00 12.29 -12.46
CA HIS A 118 -7.92 12.55 -11.02
C HIS A 118 -8.84 11.61 -10.27
N ARG A 119 -8.44 11.17 -9.08
CA ARG A 119 -9.18 10.31 -8.15
C ARG A 119 -9.53 11.09 -6.90
N ILE A 120 -10.76 10.96 -6.41
CA ILE A 120 -11.18 11.56 -5.13
C ILE A 120 -10.60 10.75 -3.97
N VAL A 121 -9.93 11.41 -3.04
CA VAL A 121 -9.26 10.75 -1.91
C VAL A 121 -9.70 11.22 -0.53
N GLY A 122 -10.45 12.33 -0.46
CA GLY A 122 -11.01 12.79 0.81
C GLY A 122 -11.69 14.15 0.72
N ILE A 123 -12.18 14.61 1.86
CA ILE A 123 -12.86 15.88 2.03
C ILE A 123 -12.39 16.56 3.32
N ASN A 124 -12.24 17.88 3.27
CA ASN A 124 -11.78 18.68 4.39
C ASN A 124 -12.66 19.93 4.54
N PRO A 125 -13.60 19.95 5.52
CA PRO A 125 -14.54 21.05 5.70
C PRO A 125 -13.86 22.35 6.16
N ASN A 126 -12.64 22.27 6.72
CA ASN A 126 -11.86 23.44 7.13
C ASN A 126 -11.28 24.22 5.93
N ARG A 127 -11.59 23.81 4.68
CA ARG A 127 -11.15 24.47 3.44
C ARG A 127 -12.35 24.95 2.63
N PRO A 128 -12.94 26.11 2.96
CA PRO A 128 -14.18 26.57 2.32
C PRO A 128 -14.10 26.66 0.80
N LYS A 129 -12.97 27.11 0.25
CA LYS A 129 -12.78 27.28 -1.21
C LYS A 129 -12.43 25.98 -1.94
N TYR A 130 -11.74 25.05 -1.28
CA TYR A 130 -11.22 23.82 -1.89
C TYR A 130 -11.37 22.64 -0.93
N PRO A 131 -12.61 22.21 -0.64
CA PRO A 131 -12.88 21.19 0.35
C PRO A 131 -12.50 19.78 -0.13
N ILE A 132 -12.46 19.52 -1.45
CA ILE A 132 -12.21 18.17 -1.96
C ILE A 132 -10.72 17.95 -2.20
N SER A 133 -10.20 16.84 -1.67
CA SER A 133 -8.84 16.36 -1.94
C SER A 133 -8.88 15.29 -3.01
N THR A 134 -8.05 15.47 -4.04
CA THR A 134 -7.97 14.57 -5.19
C THR A 134 -6.52 14.24 -5.50
N GLU A 135 -6.23 13.07 -6.03
CA GLU A 135 -4.89 12.68 -6.51
C GLU A 135 -4.92 12.50 -8.00
N ARG A 136 -3.91 13.01 -8.71
CA ARG A 136 -3.74 12.69 -10.12
C ARG A 136 -3.27 11.24 -10.26
N VAL A 137 -3.92 10.47 -11.13
CA VAL A 137 -3.69 9.02 -11.28
C VAL A 137 -2.32 8.72 -11.90
N SER A 138 -1.76 9.63 -12.71
CA SER A 138 -0.49 9.39 -13.39
C SER A 138 0.74 9.46 -12.48
N ASP A 139 0.76 10.35 -11.49
CA ASP A 139 1.93 10.57 -10.62
C ASP A 139 1.59 10.57 -9.12
N GLY A 140 0.32 10.34 -8.75
CA GLY A 140 -0.15 10.36 -7.37
C GLY A 140 -0.16 11.75 -6.73
N ARG A 141 0.05 12.82 -7.50
CA ARG A 141 0.16 14.17 -6.94
C ARG A 141 -1.19 14.64 -6.39
N GLY A 142 -1.18 15.09 -5.13
CA GLY A 142 -2.37 15.64 -4.47
C GLY A 142 -2.72 17.05 -4.93
N PHE A 143 -3.99 17.24 -5.26
CA PHE A 143 -4.63 18.49 -5.65
C PHE A 143 -5.85 18.77 -4.76
N LYS A 144 -6.23 20.04 -4.70
CA LYS A 144 -7.39 20.52 -3.93
C LYS A 144 -8.35 21.19 -4.89
N MET A 145 -9.61 20.77 -4.86
CA MET A 145 -10.61 21.15 -5.85
C MET A 145 -11.86 21.74 -5.16
N PRO A 146 -12.56 22.69 -5.80
CA PRO A 146 -13.91 23.08 -5.38
C PRO A 146 -14.87 21.90 -5.54
N ALA A 147 -15.80 21.73 -4.61
CA ALA A 147 -16.77 20.63 -4.64
C ALA A 147 -17.66 20.68 -5.91
N GLU A 148 -18.13 21.87 -6.26
CA GLU A 148 -18.97 22.12 -7.44
C GLU A 148 -18.30 21.66 -8.74
N ASN A 149 -16.99 21.93 -8.90
CA ASN A 149 -16.24 21.50 -10.07
C ASN A 149 -16.14 19.98 -10.14
N VAL A 150 -15.87 19.33 -9.01
CA VAL A 150 -15.77 17.86 -8.94
C VAL A 150 -17.10 17.21 -9.31
N ALA A 151 -18.21 17.69 -8.75
CA ALA A 151 -19.55 17.21 -9.08
C ALA A 151 -19.85 17.37 -10.59
N LEU A 152 -19.49 18.52 -11.18
CA LEU A 152 -19.63 18.76 -12.62
C LEU A 152 -18.80 17.79 -13.47
N TYR A 153 -17.54 17.52 -13.07
CA TYR A 153 -16.68 16.60 -13.82
C TYR A 153 -17.16 15.15 -13.73
N LEU A 154 -17.65 14.72 -12.56
CA LEU A 154 -18.22 13.38 -12.38
C LEU A 154 -19.45 13.15 -13.26
N GLN A 155 -20.31 14.16 -13.40
CA GLN A 155 -21.46 14.09 -14.31
C GLN A 155 -21.03 13.98 -15.77
N ARG A 156 -19.97 14.68 -16.18
CA ARG A 156 -19.44 14.61 -17.55
C ARG A 156 -18.78 13.28 -17.86
N SER A 157 -18.13 12.65 -16.88
CA SER A 157 -17.51 11.33 -17.07
C SER A 157 -18.50 10.16 -17.15
N ASN A 158 -19.75 10.35 -16.71
CA ASN A 158 -20.82 9.34 -16.82
C ASN A 158 -21.60 9.40 -18.14
N ARG A 159 -21.21 10.29 -19.06
CA ARG A 159 -21.83 10.46 -20.38
C ARG A 159 -20.93 9.92 -21.48
#